data_AF-A0ABD5UNB9-F1
#
_entry.id   AF-A0ABD5UNB9-F1
#
_cell.length_a   1.000
_cell.length_b   1.000
_cell.length_c   1.000
_cell.angle_alpha   90.00
_cell.angle_beta   90.00
_cell.angle_gamma   90.00
#
_symmetry.space_group_name_H-M   'P 1'
#
loop_
_entity.id
_entity.type
_entity.pdbx_description
1 polymer ?
#
loop_
_entity_poly.entity_id
_entity_poly.type
_entity_poly.pdbx_seq_one_letter_code
_entity_poly.pdbx_strand_id
1 'polypeptide(L)'
;MTDSASPSVSVSLSEPTNVSTVLDRAGIDYVTVHEQRLLAIYHTGIFNVTTEPESVSNARTLEIECWEAPLPSRGDERSPQELLEDFAAVFDADDES
;
A
#
# COMPACT_ATOMS: atom_id res chain seq x y z
N MET A 1 -18.62 -5.18 20.39
CA MET A 1 -17.92 -5.61 19.17
C MET A 1 -16.74 -4.66 19.04
N THR A 2 -15.52 -5.13 19.27
CA THR A 2 -14.34 -4.33 18.98
C THR A 2 -14.28 -4.24 17.47
N ASP A 3 -14.61 -3.07 16.95
CA ASP A 3 -14.29 -2.73 15.57
C ASP A 3 -12.76 -2.69 15.53
N SER A 4 -12.13 -3.84 15.28
CA SER A 4 -10.69 -3.91 15.09
C SER A 4 -10.43 -3.20 13.79
N ALA A 5 -10.20 -1.88 13.88
CA ALA A 5 -9.81 -1.07 12.74
C ALA A 5 -8.65 -1.78 12.01
N SER A 6 -8.79 -1.91 10.70
CA SER A 6 -7.72 -2.40 9.84
C SER A 6 -6.41 -1.67 10.15
N PRO A 7 -5.27 -2.39 10.27
CA PRO A 7 -4.01 -1.72 10.52
C PRO A 7 -3.70 -0.77 9.37
N SER A 8 -3.11 0.37 9.71
CA SER A 8 -2.82 1.44 8.77
C SER A 8 -1.51 2.17 9.08
N VAL A 9 -0.92 2.77 8.05
CA VAL A 9 0.33 3.53 8.13
C VAL A 9 0.30 4.72 7.19
N SER A 10 0.89 5.82 7.64
CA SER A 10 1.13 7.02 6.84
C SER A 10 2.58 7.02 6.34
N VAL A 11 2.78 7.15 5.04
CA VAL A 11 4.08 7.19 4.39
C VAL A 11 4.30 8.59 3.82
N SER A 12 5.43 9.21 4.17
CA SER A 12 5.86 10.50 3.62
C SER A 12 6.98 10.29 2.62
N LEU A 13 6.76 10.70 1.38
CA LEU A 13 7.69 10.54 0.29
C LEU A 13 8.59 11.77 0.17
N SER A 14 9.86 11.55 -0.12
CA SER A 14 10.86 12.62 -0.29
C SER A 14 10.53 13.53 -1.47
N GLU A 15 9.98 12.97 -2.54
CA GLU A 15 9.58 13.67 -3.76
C GLU A 15 8.19 13.23 -4.26
N PRO A 16 7.54 14.01 -5.15
CA PRO A 16 6.26 13.60 -5.74
C PRO A 16 6.43 12.31 -6.55
N THR A 17 5.73 11.27 -6.14
CA THR A 17 5.86 9.93 -6.70
C THR A 17 4.59 9.52 -7.44
N ASN A 18 4.77 8.88 -8.58
CA ASN A 18 3.70 8.16 -9.24
C ASN A 18 3.57 6.76 -8.60
N VAL A 19 2.59 6.61 -7.72
CA VAL A 19 2.33 5.40 -6.93
C VAL A 19 2.11 4.20 -7.85
N SER A 20 1.39 4.38 -8.95
CA SER A 20 1.15 3.33 -9.95
C SER A 20 2.45 2.83 -10.57
N THR A 21 3.38 3.74 -10.91
CA THR A 21 4.69 3.36 -11.47
C THR A 21 5.57 2.61 -10.47
N VAL A 22 5.52 2.96 -9.19
CA VAL A 22 6.25 2.21 -8.14
C VAL A 22 5.70 0.79 -8.01
N LEU A 23 4.38 0.64 -7.99
CA LEU A 23 3.74 -0.68 -7.93
C LEU A 23 4.05 -1.54 -9.17
N ASP A 24 4.01 -0.95 -10.38
CA ASP A 24 4.40 -1.61 -11.62
C ASP A 24 5.85 -2.14 -11.56
N ARG A 25 6.78 -1.33 -11.03
CA ARG A 25 8.20 -1.71 -10.88
C ARG A 25 8.39 -2.84 -9.85
N ALA A 26 7.61 -2.81 -8.78
CA ALA A 26 7.60 -3.85 -7.76
C ALA A 26 6.87 -5.14 -8.21
N GLY A 27 6.20 -5.12 -9.38
CA GLY A 27 5.41 -6.24 -9.87
C GLY A 27 4.15 -6.50 -9.04
N ILE A 28 3.59 -5.45 -8.43
CA ILE A 28 2.41 -5.52 -7.58
C ILE A 28 1.18 -5.15 -8.40
N ASP A 29 0.22 -6.06 -8.46
CA ASP A 29 -1.06 -5.81 -9.13
C ASP A 29 -1.88 -4.75 -8.37
N TYR A 30 -2.52 -3.85 -9.11
CA TYR A 30 -3.38 -2.82 -8.52
C TYR A 30 -4.53 -2.42 -9.44
N VAL A 31 -5.54 -1.76 -8.85
CA VAL A 31 -6.65 -1.14 -9.56
C VAL A 31 -6.82 0.29 -9.06
N THR A 32 -6.77 1.25 -9.97
CA THR A 32 -7.09 2.66 -9.66
C THR A 32 -8.61 2.81 -9.55
N VAL A 33 -9.08 3.24 -8.39
CA VAL A 33 -10.52 3.42 -8.11
C VAL A 33 -10.93 4.89 -8.32
N HIS A 34 -10.04 5.81 -7.96
CA HIS A 34 -10.22 7.26 -8.08
C HIS A 34 -8.86 7.92 -8.35
N GLU A 35 -8.85 9.20 -8.73
CA GLU A 35 -7.61 9.94 -8.97
C GLU A 35 -6.68 9.97 -7.76
N GLN A 36 -7.22 9.81 -6.54
CA GLN A 36 -6.50 9.90 -5.26
C GLN A 36 -6.54 8.58 -4.49
N ARG A 37 -6.92 7.48 -5.16
CA ARG A 37 -7.13 6.18 -4.51
C ARG A 37 -6.91 4.99 -5.44
N LEU A 38 -6.16 4.01 -4.96
CA LEU A 38 -6.02 2.71 -5.60
C LEU A 38 -6.11 1.56 -4.58
N LEU A 39 -6.39 0.37 -5.08
CA LEU A 39 -6.33 -0.88 -4.32
C LEU A 39 -5.19 -1.73 -4.86
N ALA A 40 -4.25 -2.10 -4.01
CA ALA A 40 -3.14 -2.98 -4.36
C ALA A 40 -3.38 -4.41 -3.83
N ILE A 41 -2.94 -5.41 -4.59
CA ILE A 41 -3.01 -6.81 -4.23
C ILE A 41 -1.58 -7.28 -3.93
N TYR A 42 -1.27 -7.43 -2.64
CA TYR A 42 0.07 -7.79 -2.19
C TYR A 42 0.03 -9.06 -1.33
N HIS A 43 0.77 -10.09 -1.70
CA HIS A 43 0.73 -11.43 -1.08
C HIS A 43 -0.68 -12.00 -0.88
N THR A 44 -1.61 -11.74 -1.80
CA THR A 44 -3.04 -12.08 -1.72
C THR A 44 -3.87 -11.29 -0.69
N GLY A 45 -3.27 -10.32 -0.02
CA GLY A 45 -3.97 -9.30 0.76
C GLY A 45 -4.38 -8.11 -0.12
N ILE A 46 -5.36 -7.34 0.37
CA ILE A 46 -5.87 -6.13 -0.28
C ILE A 46 -5.49 -4.93 0.58
N PHE A 47 -4.76 -4.00 -0.05
CA PHE A 47 -4.33 -2.75 0.56
C PHE A 47 -5.04 -1.58 -0.10
N ASN A 48 -5.68 -0.75 0.72
CA ASN A 48 -6.22 0.53 0.29
C ASN A 48 -5.12 1.58 0.39
N VAL A 49 -4.84 2.26 -0.72
CA VAL A 49 -3.88 3.37 -0.76
C VAL A 49 -4.63 4.63 -1.15
N THR A 50 -4.58 5.63 -0.29
CA THR A 50 -5.14 6.96 -0.55
C THR A 50 -4.03 8.00 -0.50
N THR A 51 -4.19 9.04 -1.31
CA THR A 51 -3.15 10.07 -1.51
C THR A 51 -3.67 11.48 -1.33
N GLU A 52 -4.80 11.66 -0.62
CA GLU A 52 -5.46 12.95 -0.51
C GLU A 52 -4.55 14.04 0.11
N PRO A 53 -4.51 15.26 -0.46
CA PRO A 53 -5.34 15.76 -1.56
C PRO A 53 -4.77 15.51 -2.96
N GLU A 54 -3.61 14.86 -3.08
CA GLU A 54 -2.86 14.69 -4.32
C GLU A 54 -3.33 13.47 -5.11
N SER A 55 -3.09 13.47 -6.42
CA SER A 55 -3.40 12.31 -7.25
C SER A 55 -2.39 11.17 -7.04
N VAL A 56 -2.80 9.92 -7.25
CA VAL A 56 -1.92 8.74 -7.23
C VAL A 56 -0.75 8.82 -8.22
N SER A 57 -0.83 9.71 -9.21
CA SER A 57 0.23 9.93 -10.20
C SER A 57 1.31 10.92 -9.75
N ASN A 58 1.12 11.63 -8.63
CA ASN A 58 2.00 12.68 -8.13
C ASN A 58 1.78 12.93 -6.62
N ALA A 59 1.89 11.88 -5.81
CA ALA A 59 1.64 11.92 -4.37
C ALA A 59 2.94 12.12 -3.57
N ARG A 60 2.85 12.84 -2.46
CA ARG A 60 3.91 13.04 -1.45
C ARG A 60 3.57 12.38 -0.13
N THR A 61 2.30 12.05 0.08
CA THR A 61 1.83 11.35 1.28
C THR A 61 0.87 10.25 0.87
N LEU A 62 1.04 9.08 1.47
CA LEU A 62 0.20 7.92 1.28
C LEU A 62 -0.39 7.52 2.64
N GLU A 63 -1.69 7.29 2.70
CA GLU A 63 -2.28 6.50 3.77
C GLU A 63 -2.56 5.11 3.22
N ILE A 64 -2.04 4.11 3.92
CA ILE A 64 -2.15 2.71 3.50
C ILE A 64 -2.89 1.96 4.60
N GLU A 65 -3.92 1.22 4.22
CA GLU A 65 -4.70 0.39 5.13
C GLU A 65 -4.75 -1.05 4.62
N CYS A 66 -4.53 -2.02 5.51
CA CYS A 66 -4.70 -3.45 5.21
C CYS A 66 -6.18 -3.84 5.40
N TRP A 67 -6.94 -3.80 4.31
CA TRP A 67 -8.37 -4.10 4.31
C TRP A 67 -8.62 -5.60 4.45
N GLU A 68 -7.89 -6.41 3.70
CA GLU A 68 -7.96 -7.87 3.79
C GLU A 68 -6.56 -8.45 3.88
N ALA A 69 -6.28 -9.18 4.96
CA ALA A 69 -5.04 -9.92 5.07
C ALA A 69 -5.08 -11.20 4.21
N PRO A 70 -3.90 -11.72 3.79
CA PRO A 70 -3.81 -13.00 3.11
C PRO A 70 -4.53 -14.11 3.87
N LEU A 71 -5.17 -15.01 3.14
CA LEU A 71 -5.81 -16.16 3.77
C LEU A 71 -4.74 -17.04 4.44
N PRO A 72 -4.91 -17.44 5.70
CA PRO A 72 -3.90 -18.18 6.46
C PRO A 72 -3.56 -19.56 5.83
N SER A 73 -4.47 -20.12 5.04
CA SER A 73 -4.23 -21.38 4.30
C SER A 73 -3.28 -21.23 3.10
N ARG A 74 -2.92 -20.01 2.72
CA ARG A 74 -2.03 -19.72 1.57
C ARG A 74 -0.58 -19.40 1.98
N GLY A 75 -0.25 -19.52 3.26
CA GLY A 75 1.14 -19.68 3.71
C GLY A 75 1.90 -18.39 4.02
N ASP A 76 1.22 -17.24 4.17
CA ASP A 76 1.86 -16.08 4.78
C ASP A 76 1.59 -16.11 6.29
N GLU A 77 2.59 -16.54 7.07
CA GLU A 77 2.52 -16.57 8.54
C GLU A 77 2.65 -15.16 9.14
N ARG A 78 2.96 -14.16 8.30
CA ARG A 78 3.09 -12.76 8.71
C ARG A 78 1.74 -12.19 9.13
N SER A 79 1.75 -11.44 10.22
CA SER A 79 0.60 -10.69 10.68
C SER A 79 0.20 -9.61 9.67
N PRO A 80 -1.06 -9.15 9.69
CA PRO A 80 -1.50 -8.04 8.83
C PRO A 80 -0.66 -6.76 9.00
N GLN A 81 -0.09 -6.54 10.19
CA GLN A 81 0.80 -5.41 10.48
C GLN A 81 2.17 -5.59 9.80
N GLU A 82 2.78 -6.77 9.89
CA GLU A 82 4.06 -7.05 9.22
C GLU A 82 3.95 -6.93 7.70
N LEU A 83 2.81 -7.37 7.13
CA LEU A 83 2.55 -7.23 5.70
C LEU A 83 2.33 -5.77 5.28
N LEU A 84 1.70 -4.98 6.13
CA LEU A 84 1.51 -3.55 5.90
C LEU A 84 2.85 -2.81 5.89
N GLU A 85 3.73 -3.10 6.85
CA GLU A 85 5.06 -2.50 6.93
C GLU A 85 5.93 -2.91 5.74
N ASP A 86 5.90 -4.19 5.37
CA ASP A 86 6.60 -4.71 4.19
C ASP A 86 6.10 -4.08 2.89
N PHE A 87 4.79 -3.92 2.74
CA PHE A 87 4.21 -3.23 1.59
C PHE A 87 4.56 -1.73 1.57
N ALA A 88 4.53 -1.06 2.73
CA ALA A 88 4.90 0.35 2.83
C ALA A 88 6.36 0.60 2.45
N ALA A 89 7.27 -0.32 2.80
CA ALA A 89 8.68 -0.23 2.46
C ALA A 89 8.97 -0.24 0.95
N VAL A 90 8.02 -0.71 0.12
CA VAL A 90 8.11 -0.60 -1.36
C VAL A 90 8.27 0.86 -1.81
N PHE A 91 7.70 1.81 -1.05
CA PHE A 91 7.76 3.23 -1.35
C PHE A 91 8.97 3.95 -0.75
N ASP A 92 9.73 3.28 0.12
CA ASP A 92 10.98 3.82 0.71
C ASP A 92 12.23 3.40 -0.11
N ALA A 93 12.12 2.38 -0.97
CA ALA A 93 13.26 1.74 -1.64
C ALA A 93 13.88 2.52 -2.82
N ASP A 94 13.39 3.72 -3.14
CA ASP A 94 13.87 4.54 -4.28
C ASP A 94 15.19 5.33 -3.97
N ASP A 95 15.83 5.14 -2.80
CA ASP A 95 17.09 5.84 -2.44
C ASP A 95 18.39 5.13 -2.89
N GLU A 96 18.34 3.91 -3.42
CA GLU A 96 19.56 3.16 -3.82
C GLU A 96 19.76 3.18 -5.35
N SER A 97 20.36 4.28 -5.86
CA SER A 97 20.94 4.37 -7.22
C SER A 97 22.47 4.31 -7.21
#